data_AF-A0A2Z2KI61-F1
#
_entry.id   AF-A0A2Z2KI61-F1
#
_cell.length_a   1.000
_cell.length_b   1.000
_cell.length_c   1.000
_cell.angle_alpha   90.00
_cell.angle_beta   90.00
_cell.angle_gamma   90.00
#
_symmetry.space_group_name_H-M   'P 1'
#
loop_
_entity.id
_entity.type
_entity.pdbx_description
1 polymer ?
#
loop_
_entity_poly.entity_id
_entity_poly.type
_entity_poly.pdbx_seq_one_letter_code
_entity_poly.pdbx_strand_id
1 'polypeptide(L)'
;MVESITYDDSTKELLLTIDLIQWRQPSYNERTDSEIITKTLKFTGISHYELSPITLIFDNNDILEMKFIPTTDDEQVEFILDGDDIIKLTIQAEHVEWIDI
;
A
#
# COMPACT_ATOMS: atom_id res chain seq x y z
N MET A 1 -4.57 -7.25 1.81
CA MET A 1 -5.74 -6.48 1.33
C MET A 1 -5.50 -5.02 1.65
N VAL A 2 -5.79 -4.10 0.73
CA VAL A 2 -5.68 -2.65 0.95
C VAL A 2 -7.00 -2.13 1.51
N GLU A 3 -6.94 -1.56 2.70
CA GLU A 3 -8.10 -1.00 3.41
C GLU A 3 -8.33 0.46 3.05
N SER A 4 -7.26 1.23 2.93
CA SER A 4 -7.36 2.64 2.57
C SER A 4 -6.07 3.20 1.98
N ILE A 5 -6.24 4.22 1.14
CA ILE A 5 -5.17 5.05 0.61
C ILE A 5 -5.53 6.50 0.87
N THR A 6 -4.72 7.20 1.65
CA THR A 6 -4.90 8.63 1.95
C THR A 6 -3.66 9.39 1.52
N TYR A 7 -3.80 10.25 0.51
CA TYR A 7 -2.74 11.15 0.06
C TYR A 7 -3.04 12.59 0.47
N ASP A 8 -2.09 13.24 1.13
CA ASP A 8 -2.14 14.66 1.47
C ASP A 8 -1.11 15.43 0.63
N ASP A 9 -1.61 16.19 -0.35
CA ASP A 9 -0.76 16.97 -1.26
C ASP A 9 -0.05 18.14 -0.56
N SER A 10 -0.58 18.61 0.57
CA SER A 10 0.00 19.73 1.32
C SER A 10 1.23 19.33 2.11
N THR A 11 1.23 18.11 2.67
CA THR A 11 2.36 17.53 3.41
C THR A 11 3.24 16.64 2.55
N LYS A 12 2.79 16.28 1.34
CA LYS A 12 3.44 15.30 0.45
C LYS A 12 3.63 13.95 1.14
N GLU A 13 2.58 13.51 1.84
CA GLU A 13 2.53 12.25 2.56
C GLU A 13 1.42 11.33 2.01
N LEU A 14 1.66 10.02 2.02
CA LEU A 14 0.66 9.00 1.71
C LEU A 14 0.63 7.95 2.82
N LEU A 15 -0.57 7.62 3.27
CA LEU A 15 -0.84 6.52 4.17
C LEU A 15 -1.54 5.41 3.40
N LEU A 16 -0.93 4.23 3.39
CA LEU A 16 -1.45 3.01 2.79
C LEU A 16 -1.70 2.00 3.91
N THR A 17 -2.96 1.79 4.27
CA THR A 17 -3.34 0.81 5.29
C THR A 17 -3.65 -0.53 4.64
N ILE A 18 -3.03 -1.59 5.14
CA ILE A 18 -3.04 -2.92 4.56
C ILE A 18 -3.33 -3.96 5.65
N ASP A 19 -4.29 -4.83 5.37
CA ASP A 19 -4.51 -6.07 6.11
C ASP A 19 -3.54 -7.16 5.62
N LEU A 20 -2.67 -7.58 6.53
CA LEU A 20 -1.70 -8.65 6.33
C LEU A 20 -2.27 -9.96 6.86
N ILE A 21 -2.45 -10.92 5.95
CA ILE A 21 -2.92 -12.27 6.29
C ILE A 21 -1.77 -13.06 6.88
N GLN A 22 -1.82 -13.32 8.19
CA GLN A 22 -0.77 -14.00 8.92
C GLN A 22 -0.88 -15.52 8.86
N TRP A 23 -2.08 -16.09 8.76
CA TRP A 23 -2.26 -17.54 8.91
C TRP A 23 -1.54 -18.39 7.85
N ARG A 24 -1.16 -17.78 6.71
CA ARG A 24 -0.35 -18.43 5.66
C ARG A 24 1.16 -18.28 5.85
N GLN A 25 1.61 -17.50 6.83
CA GLN A 25 3.03 -17.27 7.11
C GLN A 25 3.62 -18.48 7.86
N PRO A 26 4.83 -18.94 7.51
CA PRO A 26 5.45 -20.09 8.17
C PRO A 26 5.64 -19.95 9.69
N SER A 27 5.67 -18.73 10.20
CA SER A 27 5.87 -18.39 11.61
C SER A 27 4.57 -18.20 12.39
N TYR A 28 3.40 -18.36 11.77
CA TYR A 28 2.11 -18.12 12.41
C TYR A 28 1.77 -19.17 13.47
N ASN A 29 1.32 -18.72 14.63
CA ASN A 29 0.81 -19.55 15.70
C ASN A 29 -0.68 -19.27 15.95
N GLU A 30 -1.54 -20.19 15.49
CA GLU A 30 -3.00 -20.14 15.64
C GLU A 30 -3.49 -19.91 17.08
N ARG A 31 -2.69 -20.26 18.09
CA ARG A 31 -3.07 -20.08 19.51
C ARG A 31 -2.81 -18.68 20.05
N THR A 32 -1.88 -17.93 19.47
CA THR A 32 -1.38 -16.66 20.02
C THR A 32 -1.51 -15.50 19.07
N ASP A 33 -1.58 -15.76 17.77
CA ASP A 33 -1.43 -14.76 16.74
C ASP A 33 -2.79 -14.47 16.09
N SER A 34 -3.09 -13.19 15.86
CA SER A 34 -4.28 -12.81 15.09
C SER A 34 -4.10 -13.23 13.63
N GLU A 35 -5.14 -13.82 13.04
CA GLU A 35 -5.11 -14.27 11.63
C GLU A 35 -4.85 -13.13 10.65
N ILE A 36 -5.30 -11.92 11.00
CA ILE A 36 -5.15 -10.69 10.24
C ILE A 36 -4.49 -9.65 11.15
N ILE A 37 -3.48 -8.96 10.62
CA ILE A 37 -2.93 -7.77 11.24
C ILE A 37 -3.02 -6.62 10.25
N THR A 38 -3.72 -5.56 10.63
CA THR A 38 -3.75 -4.30 9.91
C THR A 38 -2.50 -3.48 10.23
N LYS A 39 -1.79 -3.02 9.21
CA LYS A 39 -0.62 -2.13 9.34
C LYS A 39 -0.69 -1.00 8.32
N THR A 40 -0.02 0.11 8.63
CA THR A 40 0.03 1.27 7.72
C THR A 40 1.45 1.55 7.27
N LEU A 41 1.64 1.63 5.96
CA LEU A 41 2.84 2.18 5.34
C LEU A 41 2.67 3.69 5.20
N LYS A 42 3.62 4.44 5.76
CA LYS A 42 3.72 5.89 5.60
C LYS A 42 4.81 6.19 4.58
N PHE A 43 4.43 6.87 3.50
CA PHE A 43 5.34 7.43 2.51
C PHE A 43 5.47 8.94 2.76
N THR A 44 6.70 9.45 2.71
CA THR A 44 7.01 10.88 2.92
C THR A 44 7.93 11.41 1.83
N GLY A 45 7.84 12.71 1.56
CA GLY A 45 8.60 13.33 0.47
C GLY A 45 8.12 12.84 -0.89
N ILE A 46 6.81 12.74 -1.09
CA ILE A 46 6.23 12.24 -2.35
C ILE A 46 6.50 13.22 -3.49
N SER A 47 7.25 12.75 -4.49
CA SER A 47 7.55 13.48 -5.73
C SER A 47 6.62 13.09 -6.88
N HIS A 48 6.02 11.90 -6.81
CA HIS A 48 5.04 11.41 -7.78
C HIS A 48 3.98 10.55 -7.10
N TYR A 49 2.72 10.81 -7.42
CA TYR A 49 1.56 10.03 -7.01
C TYR A 49 0.57 9.94 -8.17
N GLU A 50 0.22 8.71 -8.54
CA GLU A 50 -0.80 8.43 -9.53
C GLU A 50 -1.68 7.27 -9.05
N LEU A 51 -3.00 7.44 -9.20
CA LEU A 51 -3.99 6.42 -8.92
C LEU A 51 -4.95 6.30 -10.10
N SER A 52 -5.05 5.11 -10.70
CA SER A 52 -5.83 4.88 -11.92
C SER A 52 -6.59 3.54 -11.88
N PRO A 53 -7.91 3.52 -12.10
CA PRO A 53 -8.79 4.68 -12.20
C PRO A 53 -8.83 5.46 -10.87
N ILE A 54 -9.19 6.75 -10.93
CA ILE A 54 -9.37 7.55 -9.71
C ILE A 54 -10.62 7.02 -8.99
N THR A 55 -10.41 6.12 -8.04
CA THR A 55 -11.44 5.63 -7.12
C THR A 55 -11.02 5.94 -5.69
N LEU A 56 -11.98 6.33 -4.87
CA LEU A 56 -11.80 6.58 -3.44
C LEU A 56 -12.40 5.45 -2.58
N ILE A 57 -12.96 4.43 -3.23
CA ILE A 57 -13.56 3.27 -2.56
C ILE A 57 -12.58 2.11 -2.75
N PHE A 58 -11.96 1.72 -1.64
CA PHE A 58 -11.19 0.49 -1.51
C PHE A 58 -12.06 -0.41 -0.63
N ASP A 59 -12.70 -1.42 -1.21
CA ASP A 59 -13.54 -2.37 -0.47
C ASP A 59 -13.00 -3.77 -0.77
N ASN A 60 -12.07 -4.22 0.08
CA ASN A 60 -11.37 -5.49 -0.04
C ASN A 60 -10.45 -5.59 -1.27
N ASN A 61 -9.70 -4.54 -1.60
CA ASN A 61 -8.84 -4.56 -2.78
C ASN A 61 -7.57 -5.40 -2.51
N ASP A 62 -7.42 -6.52 -3.19
CA ASP A 62 -6.28 -7.40 -3.00
C ASP A 62 -5.04 -6.91 -3.75
N ILE A 63 -3.87 -6.97 -3.12
CA ILE A 63 -2.61 -6.66 -3.81
C ILE A 63 -2.25 -7.87 -4.66
N LEU A 64 -2.39 -7.74 -5.98
CA LEU A 64 -2.00 -8.79 -6.94
C LEU A 64 -0.50 -8.79 -7.19
N GLU A 65 0.06 -7.59 -7.35
CA GLU A 65 1.47 -7.40 -7.69
C GLU A 65 1.99 -6.10 -7.07
N MET A 66 3.24 -6.15 -6.63
CA MET A 66 4.03 -4.98 -6.27
C MET A 66 5.33 -5.07 -7.06
N LYS A 67 5.70 -3.99 -7.74
CA LYS A 67 6.95 -3.93 -8.48
C LYS A 67 7.62 -2.57 -8.36
N PHE A 68 8.95 -2.61 -8.46
CA PHE A 68 9.78 -1.41 -8.55
C PHE A 68 10.03 -1.09 -10.03
N ILE A 69 9.76 0.15 -10.43
CA ILE A 69 9.92 0.67 -11.77
C ILE A 69 11.12 1.64 -11.75
N PRO A 70 12.22 1.34 -12.44
CA PRO A 70 13.35 2.27 -12.53
C PRO A 70 12.93 3.55 -13.25
N THR A 71 13.34 4.70 -12.72
CA THR A 71 13.19 6.01 -13.36
C THR A 71 14.57 6.61 -13.65
N THR A 72 14.61 7.80 -14.27
CA THR A 72 15.88 8.47 -14.60
C THR A 72 16.68 8.86 -13.37
N ASP A 73 15.99 9.24 -12.29
CA ASP A 73 16.60 9.82 -11.09
C ASP A 73 16.49 8.91 -9.85
N ASP A 74 15.58 7.94 -9.83
CA ASP A 74 15.35 7.00 -8.71
C ASP A 74 14.47 5.80 -9.11
N GLU A 75 13.77 5.16 -8.17
CA GLU A 75 12.75 4.12 -8.41
C GLU A 75 11.34 4.57 -8.01
N GLN A 76 10.34 4.06 -8.74
CA GLN A 76 8.91 4.14 -8.39
C GLN A 76 8.44 2.78 -7.88
N VAL A 77 7.47 2.78 -6.98
CA VAL A 77 6.72 1.57 -6.63
C VAL A 77 5.35 1.62 -7.30
N GLU A 78 4.98 0.55 -8.01
CA GLU A 78 3.64 0.34 -8.55
C GLU A 78 2.99 -0.84 -7.83
N PHE A 79 1.81 -0.60 -7.27
CA PHE A 79 0.90 -1.62 -6.75
C PHE A 79 -0.23 -1.84 -7.75
N ILE A 80 -0.45 -3.11 -8.10
CA ILE A 80 -1.62 -3.56 -8.86
C ILE A 80 -2.61 -4.16 -7.88
N LEU A 81 -3.78 -3.56 -7.78
CA LEU A 81 -4.84 -3.96 -6.86
C LEU A 81 -6.04 -4.54 -7.63
N ASP A 82 -6.59 -5.62 -7.11
CA ASP A 82 -7.84 -6.24 -7.58
C ASP A 82 -9.01 -5.68 -6.76
N GLY A 83 -9.72 -4.69 -7.28
CA GLY A 83 -10.98 -4.21 -6.72
C GLY A 83 -12.15 -4.52 -7.66
N ASP A 84 -13.17 -3.66 -7.67
CA ASP A 84 -14.24 -3.70 -8.70
C ASP A 84 -13.67 -3.56 -10.13
N ASP A 85 -12.54 -2.84 -10.26
CA ASP A 85 -11.70 -2.72 -11.45
C ASP A 85 -10.23 -2.95 -11.06
N ILE A 86 -9.36 -3.19 -12.06
CA ILE A 86 -7.91 -3.22 -11.83
C ILE A 86 -7.42 -1.79 -11.52
N ILE A 87 -6.94 -1.59 -10.30
CA ILE A 87 -6.43 -0.30 -9.82
C ILE A 87 -4.91 -0.33 -9.81
N LYS A 88 -4.31 0.75 -10.30
CA LYS A 88 -2.87 0.97 -10.27
C LYS A 88 -2.57 2.16 -9.37
N LEU A 89 -1.72 1.93 -8.38
CA LEU A 89 -1.18 2.96 -7.50
C LEU A 89 0.32 3.06 -7.77
N THR A 90 0.77 4.20 -8.28
CA THR A 90 2.19 4.47 -8.55
C THR A 90 2.66 5.59 -7.64
N ILE A 91 3.72 5.32 -6.87
CA ILE A 91 4.26 6.25 -5.88
C ILE A 91 5.78 6.38 -6.08
N GLN A 92 6.28 7.61 -5.98
CA GLN A 92 7.69 7.92 -5.77
C GLN A 92 7.81 8.75 -4.50
N ALA A 93 8.66 8.32 -3.57
CA ALA A 93 8.81 8.94 -2.26
C ALA A 93 10.26 8.84 -1.78
N GLU A 94 10.70 9.80 -0.98
CA GLU A 94 12.05 9.80 -0.38
C GLU A 94 12.19 8.75 0.73
N HIS A 95 11.11 8.50 1.47
CA HIS A 95 11.14 7.55 2.59
C HIS A 95 9.82 6.81 2.75
N VAL A 96 9.92 5.55 3.20
CA VAL A 96 8.80 4.68 3.54
C VAL A 96 9.07 3.96 4.86
N GLU A 97 8.08 3.95 5.76
CA GLU A 97 8.15 3.25 7.04
C GLU A 97 6.81 2.61 7.42
N TRP A 98 6.88 1.58 8.27
CA TRP A 98 5.70 1.04 8.94
C TRP A 98 5.39 1.88 10.17
N ILE A 99 4.14 2.30 10.33
CA ILE A 99 3.66 2.97 11.54
C ILE A 99 2.57 2.13 12.22
N ASP A 100 2.57 2.15 13.54
CA ASP A 100 1.46 1.64 14.35
C ASP A 100 0.43 2.78 14.51
N ILE A 101 -0.86 2.47 14.31
CA ILE A 101 -1.98 3.40 14.55
C ILE A 101 -2.59 3.10 15.92
#